data_AF-A0A4Q0VNZ6-F1
#
_entry.id   AF-A0A4Q0VNZ6-F1
#
_cell.length_a   1.000
_cell.length_b   1.000
_cell.length_c   1.000
_cell.angle_alpha   90.00
_cell.angle_beta   90.00
_cell.angle_gamma   90.00
#
_symmetry.space_group_name_H-M   'P 1'
#
loop_
_entity.id
_entity.type
_entity.pdbx_description
1 polymer ?
#
loop_
_entity_poly.entity_id
_entity_poly.type
_entity_poly.pdbx_seq_one_letter_code
_entity_poly.pdbx_strand_id
1 'polypeptide(L)'
;MTEVRQFVFFDFEMLCSKEGMSYANMESIRLGAAKYDIDTQKITYFDRFIKPKQTEPLSIFCKELTQISDNDIASADSFPLVLDDFIKWIGNIKQSRFFSWSSNDISRLELDAFSHDVPRSKIAPIKNRYVDFQAIFSKRVSKTNPSVENALALYGLQFEGDKHNPMYDAYNTLRIYLAFSEEFVKTDLIMLNQFIFQNQEVTVEDDINGRLKTLLKEDLQHLFNDISIISNIRSAKKLLKRTGKLVKKYENILLNRSRMFNEEILLYVRLLVDFYHNLIGSYNKHYSYGCKIIIFHEHMTTPLQQITA
;
A
#
# COMPACT_ATOMS: atom_id res chain seq x y z
N MET A 1 9.50 15.74 -17.09
CA MET A 1 9.59 15.41 -15.64
C MET A 1 11.01 14.96 -15.36
N THR A 2 11.64 15.38 -14.24
CA THR A 2 12.99 14.93 -13.89
C THR A 2 13.00 13.42 -13.63
N GLU A 3 13.91 12.71 -14.28
CA GLU A 3 14.18 11.28 -14.10
C GLU A 3 14.44 10.94 -12.62
N VAL A 4 13.93 9.80 -12.16
CA VAL A 4 14.18 9.29 -10.81
C VAL A 4 15.49 8.50 -10.84
N ARG A 5 16.40 8.82 -9.92
CA ARG A 5 17.71 8.14 -9.78
C ARG A 5 17.94 7.52 -8.40
N GLN A 6 17.10 7.86 -7.42
CA GLN A 6 17.22 7.29 -6.08
C GLN A 6 15.85 7.09 -5.43
N PHE A 7 15.77 6.04 -4.62
CA PHE A 7 14.64 5.76 -3.73
C PHE A 7 15.07 6.02 -2.29
N VAL A 8 14.24 6.73 -1.54
CA VAL A 8 14.49 7.04 -0.12
C VAL A 8 13.31 6.50 0.68
N PHE A 9 13.59 5.53 1.54
CA PHE A 9 12.65 4.98 2.50
C PHE A 9 12.94 5.63 3.84
N PHE A 10 11.94 6.11 4.56
CA PHE A 10 12.11 6.74 5.86
C PHE A 10 10.99 6.32 6.82
N ASP A 11 11.30 6.40 8.10
CA ASP A 11 10.44 6.01 9.21
C ASP A 11 10.73 6.91 10.43
N PHE A 12 9.71 7.14 11.25
CA PHE A 12 9.83 7.91 12.48
C PHE A 12 9.41 7.09 13.70
N GLU A 13 10.24 7.14 14.73
CA GLU A 13 9.78 6.83 16.08
C GLU A 13 9.26 8.09 16.76
N MET A 14 8.19 7.92 17.54
CA MET A 14 7.42 9.02 18.11
C MET A 14 7.20 8.82 19.61
N LEU A 15 6.99 9.93 20.33
CA LEU A 15 6.47 9.89 21.69
C LEU A 15 5.19 9.05 21.74
N CYS A 16 5.10 8.15 22.72
CA CYS A 16 3.93 7.33 22.94
C CYS A 16 3.73 7.00 24.43
N SER A 17 2.51 6.59 24.79
CA SER A 17 2.16 6.11 26.13
C SER A 17 1.20 4.93 26.04
N LYS A 18 1.21 4.08 27.06
CA LYS A 18 0.33 2.91 27.14
C LYS A 18 -1.15 3.28 27.23
N GLU A 19 -1.46 4.41 27.87
CA GLU A 19 -2.80 4.97 28.02
C GLU A 19 -3.32 5.63 26.73
N GLY A 20 -2.48 5.67 25.69
CA GLY A 20 -2.74 6.40 24.46
C GLY A 20 -2.22 7.83 24.52
N MET A 21 -1.92 8.38 23.34
CA MET A 21 -1.48 9.76 23.16
C MET A 21 -2.18 10.33 21.94
N SER A 22 -2.58 11.60 21.99
CA SER A 22 -3.13 12.25 20.81
C SER A 22 -2.03 12.38 19.76
N TYR A 23 -2.35 12.16 18.49
CA TYR A 23 -1.35 12.23 17.41
C TYR A 23 -0.61 13.58 17.35
N ALA A 24 -1.27 14.67 17.74
CA ALA A 24 -0.67 15.99 17.90
C ALA A 24 0.53 16.00 18.87
N ASN A 25 0.46 15.22 19.95
CA ASN A 25 1.47 15.15 21.00
C ASN A 25 2.53 14.06 20.77
N MET A 26 2.34 13.20 19.76
CA MET A 26 3.30 12.14 19.39
C MET A 26 4.47 12.73 18.58
N GLU A 27 5.24 13.66 19.18
CA GLU A 27 6.40 14.30 18.53
C GLU A 27 7.44 13.26 18.06
N SER A 28 8.10 13.49 16.93
CA SER A 28 9.20 12.63 16.50
C SER A 28 10.37 12.66 17.47
N ILE A 29 10.92 11.49 17.81
CA ILE A 29 12.09 11.34 18.68
C ILE A 29 13.27 10.64 18.00
N ARG A 30 13.07 10.07 16.82
CA ARG A 30 14.13 9.53 15.96
C ARG A 30 13.67 9.47 14.51
N LEU A 31 14.56 9.80 13.58
CA LEU A 31 14.34 9.65 12.14
C LEU A 31 15.39 8.68 11.59
N GLY A 32 14.89 7.61 10.97
CA GLY A 32 15.69 6.63 10.27
C GLY A 32 15.34 6.57 8.78
N ALA A 33 16.34 6.31 7.94
CA ALA A 33 16.11 6.16 6.51
C ALA A 33 17.15 5.26 5.82
N ALA A 34 16.73 4.65 4.72
CA ALA A 34 17.57 3.94 3.78
C ALA A 34 17.40 4.55 2.38
N LYS A 35 18.52 4.90 1.73
CA LYS A 35 18.56 5.46 0.38
C LYS A 35 19.25 4.50 -0.57
N TYR A 36 18.53 4.12 -1.61
CA TYR A 36 18.97 3.25 -2.69
C TYR A 36 19.24 4.07 -3.96
N ASP A 37 20.46 4.01 -4.46
CA ASP A 37 20.86 4.58 -5.74
C ASP A 37 20.56 3.58 -6.87
N ILE A 38 19.78 3.99 -7.88
CA ILE A 38 19.27 3.07 -8.91
C ILE A 38 20.38 2.60 -9.84
N ASP A 39 21.36 3.47 -10.15
CA ASP A 39 22.41 3.17 -11.13
C ASP A 39 23.50 2.27 -10.52
N THR A 40 23.89 2.55 -9.28
CA THR A 40 24.96 1.85 -8.58
C THR A 40 24.48 0.73 -7.66
N GLN A 41 23.17 0.66 -7.41
CA GLN A 41 22.53 -0.23 -6.42
C GLN A 41 23.06 -0.06 -4.98
N LYS A 42 23.77 1.05 -4.72
CA LYS A 42 24.37 1.32 -3.41
C LYS A 42 23.28 1.76 -2.43
N ILE A 43 23.35 1.19 -1.22
CA ILE A 43 22.52 1.60 -0.09
C ILE A 43 23.33 2.47 0.85
N THR A 44 22.72 3.56 1.31
CA THR A 44 23.24 4.43 2.36
C THR A 44 22.16 4.64 3.41
N TYR A 45 22.58 4.94 4.64
CA TYR A 45 21.67 5.04 5.79
C TYR A 45 21.71 6.43 6.43
N PHE A 46 20.60 6.81 7.03
CA PHE A 46 20.46 7.96 7.91
C PHE A 46 19.79 7.49 9.20
N ASP A 47 20.31 7.95 10.33
CA ASP A 47 19.79 7.61 11.65
C ASP A 47 20.16 8.73 12.62
N ARG A 48 19.16 9.42 13.16
CA ARG A 48 19.33 10.54 14.09
C ARG A 48 18.22 10.54 15.13
N PHE A 49 18.59 10.66 16.39
CA PHE A 49 17.65 11.06 17.45
C PHE A 49 17.20 12.50 17.24
N ILE A 50 16.00 12.81 17.72
CA ILE A 50 15.37 14.12 17.65
C ILE A 50 14.97 14.51 19.06
N LYS A 51 15.35 15.73 19.47
CA LYS A 51 14.91 16.28 20.74
C LYS A 51 13.47 16.82 20.62
N PRO A 52 12.48 16.22 21.32
CA PRO A 52 11.11 16.72 21.31
C PRO A 52 11.02 18.07 22.06
N LYS A 53 9.93 18.83 21.85
CA LYS A 53 9.67 20.05 22.61
C LYS A 53 9.17 19.75 24.02
N GLN A 54 8.42 18.66 24.19
CA GLN A 54 8.03 18.19 25.52
C GLN A 54 9.28 17.88 26.35
N THR A 55 9.25 18.28 27.62
CA THR A 55 10.37 18.13 28.56
C THR A 55 10.16 17.02 29.59
N GLU A 56 8.97 16.40 29.59
CA GLU A 56 8.68 15.24 30.43
C GLU A 56 9.51 14.03 29.98
N PRO A 57 9.94 13.17 30.93
CA PRO A 57 10.62 11.92 30.60
C PRO A 57 9.78 11.03 29.68
N LEU A 58 10.46 10.23 28.84
CA LEU A 58 9.80 9.21 28.03
C LEU A 58 9.04 8.23 28.93
N SER A 59 7.82 7.87 28.52
CA SER A 59 7.05 6.84 29.20
C SER A 59 7.81 5.51 29.19
N ILE A 60 7.59 4.67 30.21
CA ILE A 60 8.20 3.32 30.27
C ILE A 60 7.88 2.53 28.99
N PHE A 61 6.62 2.62 28.54
CA PHE A 61 6.16 1.98 27.31
C PHE A 61 6.95 2.44 26.08
N CYS A 62 7.20 3.75 25.93
CA CYS A 62 7.95 4.29 24.80
C CYS A 62 9.40 3.79 24.80
N LYS A 63 10.04 3.76 25.97
CA LYS A 63 11.40 3.22 26.13
C LYS A 63 11.48 1.73 25.77
N GLU A 64 10.53 0.93 26.24
CA GLU A 64 10.47 -0.51 25.95
C GLU A 64 10.18 -0.79 24.47
N LEU A 65 9.30 0.00 23.84
CA LEU A 65 8.94 -0.18 22.44
C LEU A 65 10.11 0.19 21.51
N THR A 66 10.68 1.37 21.69
CA THR A 66 11.66 1.97 20.76
C THR A 66 13.12 1.73 21.15
N GLN A 67 13.36 1.25 22.37
CA GLN A 67 14.69 1.13 22.98
C GLN A 67 15.44 2.48 23.11
N ILE A 68 14.72 3.60 23.05
CA ILE A 68 15.28 4.95 23.21
C ILE A 68 15.24 5.36 24.69
N SER A 69 16.34 5.89 25.20
CA SER A 69 16.45 6.44 26.55
C SER A 69 16.29 7.96 26.59
N ASP A 70 16.03 8.52 27.78
CA ASP A 70 15.97 9.99 27.95
C ASP A 70 17.30 10.66 27.60
N ASN A 71 18.43 9.98 27.82
CA ASN A 71 19.76 10.52 27.51
C ASN A 71 20.00 10.65 26.00
N ASP A 72 19.46 9.71 25.21
CA ASP A 72 19.57 9.73 23.75
C ASP A 72 18.90 10.98 23.16
N ILE A 73 17.73 11.35 23.68
CA ILE A 73 16.98 12.52 23.22
C ILE A 73 17.44 13.83 23.88
N ALA A 74 17.98 13.80 25.10
CA ALA A 74 18.39 15.00 25.83
C ALA A 74 19.53 15.74 25.11
N SER A 75 20.45 14.98 24.51
CA SER A 75 21.62 15.43 23.76
C SER A 75 21.38 15.55 22.25
N ALA A 76 20.21 15.14 21.76
CA ALA A 76 19.87 15.16 20.35
C ALA A 76 19.64 16.58 19.82
N ASP A 77 19.79 16.71 18.50
CA ASP A 77 19.45 17.92 17.78
C ASP A 77 17.93 18.12 17.70
N SER A 78 17.51 19.38 17.58
CA SER A 78 16.10 19.71 17.35
C SER A 78 15.63 19.25 15.97
N PHE A 79 14.33 19.01 15.82
CA PHE A 79 13.72 18.57 14.55
C PHE A 79 14.17 19.40 13.32
N PRO A 80 14.19 20.75 13.34
CA PRO A 80 14.64 21.52 12.17
C PRO A 80 16.06 21.22 11.72
N LEU A 81 16.98 20.98 12.67
CA LEU A 81 18.38 20.65 12.39
C LEU A 81 18.50 19.24 11.81
N VAL A 82 17.80 18.27 12.40
CA VAL A 82 17.76 16.89 11.88
C VAL A 82 17.15 16.84 10.48
N LEU A 83 16.12 17.64 10.21
CA LEU A 83 15.53 17.77 8.89
C LEU A 83 16.50 18.38 7.86
N ASP A 84 17.30 19.37 8.27
CA ASP A 84 18.35 19.94 7.41
C ASP A 84 19.42 18.90 7.06
N ASP A 85 19.87 18.14 8.05
CA ASP A 85 20.82 17.04 7.84
C ASP A 85 20.23 15.94 6.95
N PHE A 86 18.96 15.62 7.14
CA PHE A 86 18.26 14.63 6.32
C PHE A 86 18.17 15.08 4.85
N ILE A 87 17.75 16.33 4.60
CA ILE A 87 17.68 16.91 3.25
C ILE A 87 19.07 16.96 2.61
N LYS A 88 20.10 17.36 3.37
CA LYS A 88 21.48 17.39 2.90
C LYS A 88 21.99 15.99 2.55
N TRP A 89 21.68 14.99 3.37
CA TRP A 89 22.03 13.59 3.13
C TRP A 89 21.31 13.00 1.91
N ILE A 90 20.04 13.35 1.68
CA ILE A 90 19.31 12.96 0.47
C ILE A 90 20.04 13.48 -0.77
N GLY A 91 20.47 14.75 -0.75
CA GLY A 91 21.10 15.41 -1.89
C GLY A 91 20.08 15.83 -2.94
N ASN A 92 20.06 15.20 -4.11
CA ASN A 92 19.19 15.63 -5.22
C ASN A 92 17.72 15.19 -5.04
N ILE A 93 16.95 15.96 -4.26
CA ILE A 93 15.53 15.69 -4.00
C ILE A 93 14.69 15.60 -5.28
N LYS A 94 15.00 16.38 -6.32
CA LYS A 94 14.23 16.37 -7.58
C LYS A 94 14.36 15.04 -8.35
N GLN A 95 15.43 14.29 -8.11
CA GLN A 95 15.68 12.95 -8.66
C GLN A 95 15.27 11.82 -7.71
N SER A 96 14.70 12.15 -6.55
CA SER A 96 14.32 11.15 -5.53
C SER A 96 12.86 10.73 -5.65
N ARG A 97 12.53 9.52 -5.21
CA ARG A 97 11.17 9.16 -4.77
C ARG A 97 11.22 8.76 -3.31
N PHE A 98 10.21 9.16 -2.56
CA PHE A 98 10.14 8.95 -1.12
C PHE A 98 9.07 7.92 -0.80
N PHE A 99 9.37 7.08 0.19
CA PHE A 99 8.51 6.01 0.62
C PHE A 99 8.58 5.90 2.13
N SER A 100 7.49 5.45 2.72
CA SER A 100 7.48 4.85 4.05
C SER A 100 6.56 3.63 3.99
N TRP A 101 6.57 2.82 5.04
CA TRP A 101 5.63 1.70 5.08
C TRP A 101 4.21 2.24 5.12
N SER A 102 3.88 3.21 5.96
CA SER A 102 2.54 3.79 6.06
C SER A 102 2.52 5.32 5.91
N SER A 103 1.36 5.89 5.57
CA SER A 103 1.16 7.35 5.54
C SER A 103 1.31 8.07 6.89
N ASN A 104 1.55 7.36 7.99
CA ASN A 104 1.82 7.98 9.29
C ASN A 104 3.13 8.78 9.28
N ASP A 105 4.17 8.31 8.60
CA ASP A 105 5.50 8.95 8.63
C ASP A 105 5.52 10.27 7.87
N ILE A 106 4.87 10.33 6.70
CA ILE A 106 4.72 11.59 5.98
C ILE A 106 3.83 12.56 6.76
N SER A 107 2.79 12.07 7.43
CA SER A 107 1.91 12.89 8.26
C SER A 107 2.66 13.46 9.47
N ARG A 108 3.57 12.68 10.06
CA ARG A 108 4.45 13.10 11.17
C ARG A 108 5.41 14.18 10.72
N LEU A 109 6.06 13.99 9.56
CA LEU A 109 6.93 15.00 8.95
C LEU A 109 6.21 16.34 8.75
N GLU A 110 4.97 16.32 8.26
CA GLU A 110 4.17 17.54 8.07
C GLU A 110 3.81 18.21 9.40
N LEU A 111 3.47 17.42 10.41
CA LEU A 111 3.03 17.92 11.71
C LEU A 111 4.20 18.50 12.53
N ASP A 112 5.36 17.84 12.54
CA ASP A 112 6.57 18.39 13.18
C ASP A 112 7.11 19.61 12.43
N ALA A 113 7.07 19.61 11.11
CA ALA A 113 7.43 20.81 10.34
C ALA A 113 6.52 21.99 10.69
N PHE A 114 5.21 21.75 10.80
CA PHE A 114 4.26 22.79 11.23
C PHE A 114 4.52 23.25 12.67
N SER A 115 4.73 22.31 13.60
CA SER A 115 4.92 22.65 15.01
C SER A 115 6.21 23.45 15.22
N HIS A 116 7.28 23.17 14.48
CA HIS A 116 8.57 23.86 14.56
C HIS A 116 8.73 25.08 13.62
N ASP A 117 7.64 25.61 13.09
CA ASP A 117 7.65 26.77 12.18
C ASP A 117 8.53 26.58 10.93
N VAL A 118 8.72 25.33 10.49
CA VAL A 118 9.47 25.00 9.28
C VAL A 118 8.63 25.37 8.06
N PRO A 119 9.17 26.15 7.09
CA PRO A 119 8.44 26.52 5.90
C PRO A 119 7.96 25.29 5.10
N ARG A 120 6.67 25.27 4.71
CA ARG A 120 6.08 24.20 3.89
C ARG A 120 6.85 23.95 2.59
N SER A 121 7.49 24.99 2.03
CA SER A 121 8.33 24.88 0.83
C SER A 121 9.53 23.96 1.01
N LYS A 122 10.02 23.77 2.24
CA LYS A 122 11.15 22.88 2.57
C LYS A 122 10.77 21.40 2.46
N ILE A 123 9.56 21.04 2.90
CA ILE A 123 9.06 19.65 2.88
C ILE A 123 8.22 19.31 1.65
N ALA A 124 7.68 20.31 0.94
CA ALA A 124 6.85 20.11 -0.25
C ALA A 124 7.52 19.23 -1.34
N PRO A 125 8.83 19.34 -1.61
CA PRO A 125 9.50 18.45 -2.55
C PRO A 125 9.46 16.97 -2.16
N ILE A 126 9.53 16.66 -0.86
CA ILE A 126 9.40 15.29 -0.32
C ILE A 126 7.95 14.83 -0.49
N LYS A 127 7.00 15.62 0.01
CA LYS A 127 5.55 15.32 -0.06
C LYS A 127 5.06 15.08 -1.48
N ASN A 128 5.42 15.94 -2.42
CA ASN A 128 4.96 15.86 -3.81
C ASN A 128 5.53 14.65 -4.56
N ARG A 129 6.49 13.93 -3.98
CA ARG A 129 7.17 12.78 -4.56
C ARG A 129 7.12 11.56 -3.64
N TYR A 130 6.26 11.60 -2.64
CA TYR A 130 6.03 10.57 -1.65
C TYR A 130 5.05 9.50 -2.15
N VAL A 131 5.24 8.28 -1.68
CA VAL A 131 4.43 7.11 -1.97
C VAL A 131 4.19 6.34 -0.66
N ASP A 132 2.92 6.10 -0.32
CA ASP A 132 2.54 5.14 0.73
C ASP A 132 2.70 3.72 0.16
N PHE A 133 3.77 3.02 0.58
CA PHE A 133 4.09 1.74 -0.01
C PHE A 133 3.17 0.62 0.49
N GLN A 134 2.75 0.60 1.76
CA GLN A 134 1.79 -0.38 2.26
C GLN A 134 0.45 -0.28 1.53
N ALA A 135 -0.01 0.92 1.15
CA ALA A 135 -1.23 1.06 0.35
C ALA A 135 -1.10 0.39 -1.03
N ILE A 136 0.04 0.54 -1.69
CA ILE A 136 0.33 -0.15 -2.97
C ILE A 136 0.41 -1.66 -2.75
N PHE A 137 1.17 -2.08 -1.73
CA PHE A 137 1.42 -3.48 -1.42
C PHE A 137 0.13 -4.21 -1.07
N SER A 138 -0.71 -3.61 -0.23
CA SER A 138 -1.99 -4.19 0.19
C SER A 138 -3.00 -4.22 -0.96
N LYS A 139 -2.96 -3.22 -1.83
CA LYS A 139 -3.81 -3.26 -3.03
C LYS A 139 -3.40 -4.38 -3.98
N ARG A 140 -2.09 -4.63 -4.15
CA ARG A 140 -1.56 -5.45 -5.25
C ARG A 140 -1.08 -6.85 -4.85
N VAL A 141 -0.87 -7.12 -3.56
CA VAL A 141 -0.21 -8.32 -3.07
C VAL A 141 -0.94 -8.94 -1.88
N SER A 142 -1.27 -8.14 -0.86
CA SER A 142 -1.86 -8.64 0.39
C SER A 142 -3.24 -8.04 0.64
N LYS A 143 -4.30 -8.86 0.70
CA LYS A 143 -5.69 -8.41 0.89
C LYS A 143 -5.93 -7.54 2.15
N THR A 144 -4.99 -7.55 3.09
CA THR A 144 -4.96 -6.74 4.31
C THR A 144 -3.65 -5.95 4.39
N ASN A 145 -3.61 -4.92 5.26
CA ASN A 145 -2.39 -4.16 5.56
C ASN A 145 -1.44 -5.03 6.40
N PRO A 146 -0.34 -5.55 5.84
CA PRO A 146 0.59 -6.37 6.61
C PRO A 146 1.55 -5.49 7.43
N SER A 147 2.12 -6.04 8.50
CA SER A 147 3.33 -5.46 9.10
C SER A 147 4.52 -5.63 8.16
N VAL A 148 5.62 -4.92 8.40
CA VAL A 148 6.86 -5.07 7.63
C VAL A 148 7.34 -6.52 7.67
N GLU A 149 7.30 -7.18 8.84
CA GLU A 149 7.74 -8.57 8.98
C GLU A 149 6.85 -9.55 8.24
N ASN A 150 5.53 -9.37 8.31
CA ASN A 150 4.61 -10.22 7.56
C ASN A 150 4.80 -10.04 6.04
N ALA A 151 5.07 -8.82 5.59
CA ALA A 151 5.36 -8.56 4.18
C ALA A 151 6.70 -9.18 3.73
N LEU A 152 7.75 -9.11 4.56
CA LEU A 152 9.02 -9.81 4.30
C LEU A 152 8.82 -11.33 4.23
N ALA A 153 8.04 -11.89 5.14
CA ALA A 153 7.77 -13.33 5.20
C ALA A 153 7.08 -13.84 3.92
N LEU A 154 6.22 -13.05 3.28
CA LEU A 154 5.64 -13.40 1.98
C LEU A 154 6.71 -13.60 0.89
N TYR A 155 7.85 -12.92 1.00
CA TYR A 155 9.00 -13.10 0.11
C TYR A 155 10.05 -14.07 0.65
N GLY A 156 9.77 -14.77 1.76
CA GLY A 156 10.75 -15.66 2.42
C GLY A 156 11.94 -14.90 3.04
N LEU A 157 11.78 -13.60 3.28
CA LEU A 157 12.80 -12.76 3.92
C LEU A 157 12.54 -12.68 5.42
N GLN A 158 13.62 -12.58 6.20
CA GLN A 158 13.57 -12.26 7.63
C GLN A 158 13.85 -10.78 7.84
N PHE A 159 13.32 -10.22 8.94
CA PHE A 159 13.62 -8.85 9.35
C PHE A 159 15.11 -8.75 9.75
N GLU A 160 15.80 -7.76 9.20
CA GLU A 160 17.21 -7.51 9.51
C GLU A 160 17.37 -6.30 10.44
N GLY A 161 18.16 -6.47 11.51
CA GLY A 161 18.41 -5.44 12.52
C GLY A 161 17.38 -5.42 13.65
N ASP A 162 17.45 -4.37 14.45
CA ASP A 162 16.59 -4.20 15.63
C ASP A 162 15.21 -3.67 15.21
N LYS A 163 14.15 -4.29 15.76
CA LYS A 163 12.78 -3.81 15.55
C LYS A 163 12.56 -2.48 16.26
N HIS A 164 11.72 -1.62 15.70
CA HIS A 164 11.45 -0.26 16.23
C HIS A 164 12.69 0.63 16.27
N ASN A 165 13.67 0.30 15.41
CA ASN A 165 14.71 1.22 15.00
C ASN A 165 14.33 1.67 13.58
N PRO A 166 14.01 2.96 13.39
CA PRO A 166 13.39 3.44 12.17
C PRO A 166 14.31 3.28 10.95
N MET A 167 15.63 3.21 11.14
CA MET A 167 16.57 2.97 10.05
C MET A 167 16.44 1.54 9.52
N TYR A 168 16.34 0.56 10.42
CA TYR A 168 16.12 -0.84 10.05
C TYR A 168 14.71 -1.06 9.49
N ASP A 169 13.68 -0.38 10.01
CA ASP A 169 12.33 -0.43 9.45
C ASP A 169 12.28 0.13 8.02
N ALA A 170 12.95 1.26 7.77
CA ALA A 170 13.11 1.83 6.44
C ALA A 170 13.90 0.90 5.49
N TYR A 171 14.98 0.29 5.98
CA TYR A 171 15.79 -0.66 5.21
C TYR A 171 15.01 -1.92 4.84
N ASN A 172 14.27 -2.50 5.79
CA ASN A 172 13.42 -3.65 5.52
C ASN A 172 12.26 -3.30 4.56
N THR A 173 11.73 -2.09 4.66
CA THR A 173 10.75 -1.59 3.68
C THR A 173 11.35 -1.51 2.26
N LEU A 174 12.59 -1.02 2.12
CA LEU A 174 13.33 -1.05 0.86
C LEU A 174 13.49 -2.49 0.33
N ARG A 175 13.84 -3.46 1.20
CA ARG A 175 13.98 -4.87 0.80
C ARG A 175 12.67 -5.44 0.24
N ILE A 176 11.54 -5.15 0.89
CA ILE A 176 10.21 -5.52 0.36
C ILE A 176 9.97 -4.87 -1.00
N TYR A 177 10.31 -3.59 -1.14
CA TYR A 177 10.12 -2.86 -2.40
C TYR A 177 10.92 -3.44 -3.56
N LEU A 178 12.20 -3.77 -3.34
CA LEU A 178 13.05 -4.40 -4.35
C LEU A 178 12.48 -5.76 -4.77
N ALA A 179 12.16 -6.63 -3.80
CA ALA A 179 11.54 -7.92 -4.08
C ALA A 179 10.20 -7.78 -4.85
N PHE A 180 9.34 -6.83 -4.45
CA PHE A 180 8.08 -6.51 -5.13
C PHE A 180 8.26 -6.00 -6.56
N SER A 181 9.37 -5.30 -6.84
CA SER A 181 9.62 -4.63 -8.12
C SER A 181 10.46 -5.47 -9.08
N GLU A 182 11.14 -6.51 -8.60
CA GLU A 182 12.06 -7.32 -9.39
C GLU A 182 11.58 -8.79 -9.50
N GLU A 183 10.96 -9.36 -8.46
CA GLU A 183 10.51 -10.75 -8.44
C GLU A 183 9.06 -10.90 -8.96
N PHE A 184 8.77 -10.43 -10.17
CA PHE A 184 7.39 -10.32 -10.70
C PHE A 184 6.58 -11.62 -10.62
N VAL A 185 7.18 -12.76 -10.98
CA VAL A 185 6.51 -14.08 -10.93
C VAL A 185 6.11 -14.41 -9.50
N LYS A 186 7.03 -14.26 -8.55
CA LYS A 186 6.77 -14.53 -7.14
C LYS A 186 5.74 -13.57 -6.57
N THR A 187 5.81 -12.29 -6.90
CA THR A 187 4.80 -11.31 -6.45
C THR A 187 3.41 -11.65 -6.97
N ASP A 188 3.28 -12.04 -8.25
CA ASP A 188 1.98 -12.42 -8.81
C ASP A 188 1.48 -13.75 -8.21
N LEU A 189 2.35 -14.72 -7.90
CA LEU A 189 1.99 -15.93 -7.16
C LEU A 189 1.51 -15.62 -5.73
N ILE A 190 2.21 -14.76 -4.99
CA ILE A 190 1.77 -14.30 -3.66
C ILE A 190 0.39 -13.65 -3.78
N MET A 191 0.18 -12.78 -4.77
CA MET A 191 -1.12 -12.14 -5.02
C MET A 191 -2.21 -13.18 -5.28
N LEU A 192 -1.96 -14.19 -6.10
CA LEU A 192 -2.91 -15.28 -6.35
C LEU A 192 -3.28 -16.03 -5.06
N ASN A 193 -2.29 -16.35 -4.23
CA ASN A 193 -2.53 -17.05 -2.96
C ASN A 193 -3.38 -16.19 -2.01
N GLN A 194 -3.10 -14.89 -1.91
CA GLN A 194 -3.78 -13.97 -1.01
C GLN A 194 -5.21 -13.62 -1.46
N PHE A 195 -5.45 -13.48 -2.77
CA PHE A 195 -6.73 -13.01 -3.31
C PHE A 195 -7.61 -14.13 -3.86
N ILE A 196 -7.03 -15.11 -4.56
CA ILE A 196 -7.77 -16.10 -5.34
C ILE A 196 -7.85 -17.44 -4.61
N PHE A 197 -6.69 -18.01 -4.28
CA PHE A 197 -6.56 -19.40 -3.82
C PHE A 197 -6.61 -19.57 -2.29
N GLN A 198 -6.96 -18.52 -1.55
CA GLN A 198 -7.21 -18.57 -0.10
C GLN A 198 -6.05 -19.20 0.70
N ASN A 199 -4.81 -18.82 0.38
CA ASN A 199 -3.57 -19.35 0.97
C ASN A 199 -3.28 -20.83 0.66
N GLN A 200 -3.94 -21.44 -0.33
CA GLN A 200 -3.40 -22.64 -0.95
C GLN A 200 -2.17 -22.27 -1.75
N GLU A 201 -1.06 -22.96 -1.51
CA GLU A 201 0.19 -22.72 -2.21
C GLU A 201 0.05 -23.08 -3.69
N VAL A 202 0.51 -22.17 -4.55
CA VAL A 202 0.49 -22.33 -6.01
C VAL A 202 1.89 -22.05 -6.52
N THR A 203 2.37 -22.93 -7.41
CA THR A 203 3.70 -22.83 -8.00
C THR A 203 3.61 -22.54 -9.49
N VAL A 204 4.76 -22.26 -10.13
CA VAL A 204 4.79 -21.97 -11.56
C VAL A 204 4.49 -23.18 -12.44
N GLU A 205 4.64 -24.39 -11.89
CA GLU A 205 4.34 -25.66 -12.55
C GLU A 205 2.84 -25.96 -12.62
N ASP A 206 2.03 -25.28 -11.81
CA ASP A 206 0.58 -25.44 -11.82
C ASP A 206 -0.05 -24.89 -13.11
N ASP A 207 -1.16 -25.50 -13.55
CA ASP A 207 -2.03 -24.92 -14.59
C ASP A 207 -2.82 -23.73 -14.01
N ILE A 208 -2.12 -22.62 -13.79
CA ILE A 208 -2.68 -21.39 -13.22
C ILE A 208 -3.82 -20.86 -14.08
N ASN A 209 -3.65 -20.83 -15.41
CA ASN A 209 -4.67 -20.29 -16.31
C ASN A 209 -5.92 -21.19 -16.32
N GLY A 210 -5.79 -22.51 -16.35
CA GLY A 210 -6.94 -23.42 -16.25
C GLY A 210 -7.67 -23.30 -14.91
N ARG A 211 -6.94 -23.24 -13.79
CA ARG A 211 -7.53 -23.04 -12.46
C ARG A 211 -8.26 -21.69 -12.35
N LEU A 212 -7.65 -20.62 -12.84
CA LEU A 212 -8.27 -19.29 -12.88
C LEU A 212 -9.53 -19.28 -13.74
N LYS A 213 -9.49 -19.93 -14.91
CA LYS A 213 -10.64 -20.04 -15.81
C LYS A 213 -11.82 -20.69 -15.11
N THR A 214 -11.59 -21.83 -14.45
CA THR A 214 -12.63 -22.57 -13.73
C THR A 214 -13.22 -21.72 -12.60
N LEU A 215 -12.39 -21.17 -11.71
CA LEU A 215 -12.85 -20.36 -10.59
C LEU A 215 -13.60 -19.10 -11.03
N LEU A 216 -13.12 -18.43 -12.09
CA LEU A 216 -13.76 -17.22 -12.60
C LEU A 216 -15.11 -17.55 -13.23
N LYS A 217 -15.23 -18.65 -14.00
CA LYS A 217 -16.51 -19.12 -14.54
C LYS A 217 -17.51 -19.43 -13.43
N GLU A 218 -17.10 -20.17 -12.40
CA GLU A 218 -17.94 -20.49 -11.24
C GLU A 218 -18.42 -19.23 -10.50
N ASP A 219 -17.50 -18.32 -10.18
CA ASP A 219 -17.85 -17.06 -9.51
C ASP A 219 -18.80 -16.19 -10.35
N LEU A 220 -18.60 -16.14 -11.68
CA LEU A 220 -19.48 -15.42 -12.59
C LEU A 220 -20.87 -16.09 -12.66
N GLN A 221 -20.96 -17.41 -12.77
CA GLN A 221 -22.24 -18.14 -12.72
C GLN A 221 -23.00 -17.80 -11.43
N HIS A 222 -22.32 -17.85 -10.28
CA HIS A 222 -22.93 -17.45 -9.01
C HIS A 222 -23.36 -15.97 -8.98
N LEU A 223 -22.60 -15.07 -9.63
CA LEU A 223 -22.97 -13.66 -9.74
C LEU A 223 -24.26 -13.48 -10.55
N PHE A 224 -24.43 -14.22 -11.65
CA PHE A 224 -25.55 -14.09 -12.59
C PHE A 224 -26.82 -14.84 -12.20
N ASN A 225 -26.73 -15.88 -11.35
CA ASN A 225 -27.90 -16.68 -10.92
C ASN A 225 -29.07 -15.83 -10.35
N ASP A 226 -28.77 -14.64 -9.80
CA ASP A 226 -29.78 -13.76 -9.20
C ASP A 226 -29.98 -12.42 -9.96
N ILE A 227 -29.40 -12.25 -11.16
CA ILE A 227 -29.50 -10.96 -11.88
C ILE A 227 -30.79 -10.91 -12.68
N SER A 228 -31.75 -10.15 -12.18
CA SER A 228 -32.90 -9.70 -12.97
C SER A 228 -32.53 -8.45 -13.78
N ILE A 229 -32.85 -8.47 -15.08
CA ILE A 229 -32.77 -7.31 -16.00
C ILE A 229 -33.46 -6.09 -15.39
N ILE A 230 -34.57 -6.31 -14.66
CA ILE A 230 -35.29 -5.28 -13.92
C ILE A 230 -35.07 -5.52 -12.43
N SER A 231 -34.33 -4.63 -11.78
CA SER A 231 -33.97 -4.76 -10.37
C SER A 231 -34.37 -3.52 -9.58
N ASN A 232 -34.95 -3.69 -8.39
CA ASN A 232 -35.15 -2.56 -7.49
C ASN A 232 -33.79 -2.01 -6.99
N ILE A 233 -33.77 -0.75 -6.57
CA ILE A 233 -32.52 -0.06 -6.18
C ILE A 233 -31.74 -0.79 -5.06
N ARG A 234 -32.45 -1.44 -4.12
CA ARG A 234 -31.82 -2.22 -3.04
C ARG A 234 -31.11 -3.46 -3.56
N SER A 235 -31.72 -4.15 -4.52
CA SER A 235 -31.17 -5.35 -5.16
C SER A 235 -29.98 -4.98 -6.05
N ALA A 236 -30.08 -3.89 -6.80
CA ALA A 236 -28.97 -3.35 -7.57
C ALA A 236 -27.78 -2.95 -6.68
N LYS A 237 -28.02 -2.37 -5.49
CA LYS A 237 -26.96 -2.09 -4.51
C LYS A 237 -26.29 -3.38 -4.00
N LYS A 238 -27.05 -4.46 -3.78
CA LYS A 238 -26.50 -5.76 -3.40
C LYS A 238 -25.63 -6.35 -4.52
N LEU A 239 -26.11 -6.30 -5.76
CA LEU A 239 -25.35 -6.72 -6.93
C LEU A 239 -24.05 -5.92 -7.04
N LEU A 240 -24.12 -4.58 -6.97
CA LEU A 240 -22.95 -3.70 -6.97
C LEU A 240 -21.92 -4.10 -5.91
N LYS A 241 -22.35 -4.41 -4.69
CA LYS A 241 -21.46 -4.87 -3.61
C LYS A 241 -20.83 -6.23 -3.93
N ARG A 242 -21.59 -7.18 -4.48
CA ARG A 242 -21.10 -8.53 -4.88
C ARG A 242 -20.09 -8.42 -6.02
N THR A 243 -20.44 -7.72 -7.10
CA THR A 243 -19.54 -7.47 -8.24
C THR A 243 -18.28 -6.75 -7.80
N GLY A 244 -18.38 -5.73 -6.94
CA GLY A 244 -17.20 -5.03 -6.42
C GLY A 244 -16.26 -5.91 -5.59
N LYS A 245 -16.79 -6.91 -4.84
CA LYS A 245 -15.94 -7.91 -4.17
C LYS A 245 -15.24 -8.81 -5.19
N LEU A 246 -15.92 -9.17 -6.27
CA LEU A 246 -15.36 -10.01 -7.32
C LEU A 246 -14.29 -9.29 -8.13
N VAL A 247 -14.52 -8.02 -8.47
CA VAL A 247 -13.49 -7.15 -9.07
C VAL A 247 -12.27 -7.07 -8.17
N LYS A 248 -12.41 -6.80 -6.88
CA LYS A 248 -11.29 -6.78 -5.93
C LYS A 248 -10.55 -8.12 -5.84
N LYS A 249 -11.23 -9.24 -6.09
CA LYS A 249 -10.62 -10.57 -6.12
C LYS A 249 -9.69 -10.71 -7.33
N TYR A 250 -10.12 -10.30 -8.52
CA TYR A 250 -9.40 -10.61 -9.77
C TYR A 250 -8.65 -9.44 -10.43
N GLU A 251 -8.95 -8.18 -10.13
CA GLU A 251 -8.46 -7.00 -10.90
C GLU A 251 -6.93 -6.91 -11.00
N ASN A 252 -6.21 -7.40 -9.98
CA ASN A 252 -4.75 -7.37 -9.96
C ASN A 252 -4.10 -8.26 -11.04
N ILE A 253 -4.82 -9.26 -11.56
CA ILE A 253 -4.37 -10.09 -12.68
C ILE A 253 -4.09 -9.23 -13.92
N LEU A 254 -4.83 -8.12 -14.10
CA LEU A 254 -4.64 -7.21 -15.23
C LEU A 254 -3.29 -6.48 -15.22
N LEU A 255 -2.60 -6.44 -14.07
CA LEU A 255 -1.25 -5.88 -14.00
C LEU A 255 -0.25 -6.75 -14.79
N ASN A 256 -0.46 -8.07 -14.79
CA ASN A 256 0.29 -9.10 -15.53
C ASN A 256 1.80 -8.83 -15.62
N ARG A 257 2.44 -8.48 -14.50
CA ARG A 257 3.86 -8.10 -14.47
C ARG A 257 4.76 -9.27 -14.84
N SER A 258 4.39 -10.46 -14.38
CA SER A 258 5.05 -11.72 -14.68
C SER A 258 4.82 -12.23 -16.10
N ARG A 259 3.80 -11.72 -16.80
CA ARG A 259 3.29 -12.23 -18.09
C ARG A 259 2.77 -13.68 -18.04
N MET A 260 2.46 -14.19 -16.85
CA MET A 260 2.00 -15.59 -16.69
C MET A 260 0.52 -15.78 -17.04
N PHE A 261 -0.26 -14.69 -17.10
CA PHE A 261 -1.67 -14.73 -17.45
C PHE A 261 -1.86 -14.60 -18.95
N ASN A 262 -2.59 -15.53 -19.56
CA ASN A 262 -2.86 -15.53 -20.99
C ASN A 262 -3.97 -14.53 -21.37
N GLU A 263 -4.10 -14.24 -22.68
CA GLU A 263 -5.09 -13.26 -23.17
C GLU A 263 -6.54 -13.63 -22.84
N GLU A 264 -6.86 -14.92 -22.73
CA GLU A 264 -8.21 -15.37 -22.36
C GLU A 264 -8.57 -14.93 -20.94
N ILE A 265 -7.71 -15.21 -19.96
CA ILE A 265 -7.89 -14.79 -18.57
C ILE A 265 -7.94 -13.27 -18.47
N LEU A 266 -7.02 -12.57 -19.15
CA LEU A 266 -7.00 -11.11 -19.13
C LEU A 266 -8.29 -10.52 -19.70
N LEU A 267 -8.82 -11.09 -20.80
CA LEU A 267 -10.09 -10.68 -21.38
C LEU A 267 -11.26 -10.89 -20.39
N TYR A 268 -11.34 -12.04 -19.74
CA TYR A 268 -12.43 -12.33 -18.79
C TYR A 268 -12.42 -11.35 -17.61
N VAL A 269 -11.23 -11.07 -17.05
CA VAL A 269 -11.09 -10.11 -15.95
C VAL A 269 -11.40 -8.68 -16.42
N ARG A 270 -10.99 -8.28 -17.63
CA ARG A 270 -11.35 -6.96 -18.21
C ARG A 270 -12.87 -6.81 -18.31
N LEU A 271 -13.57 -7.81 -18.87
CA LEU A 271 -15.02 -7.78 -18.99
C LEU A 271 -15.72 -7.67 -17.63
N LEU A 272 -15.19 -8.30 -16.58
CA LEU A 272 -15.71 -8.17 -15.22
C LEU A 272 -15.54 -6.75 -14.67
N VAL A 273 -14.37 -6.14 -14.86
CA VAL A 273 -14.08 -4.76 -14.43
C VAL A 273 -14.96 -3.77 -15.18
N ASP A 274 -15.11 -3.92 -16.50
CA ASP A 274 -15.94 -3.05 -17.33
C ASP A 274 -17.42 -3.15 -16.94
N PHE A 275 -17.92 -4.35 -16.69
CA PHE A 275 -19.26 -4.57 -16.17
C PHE A 275 -19.48 -3.82 -14.84
N TYR A 276 -18.52 -3.90 -13.92
CA TYR A 276 -18.61 -3.21 -12.64
C TYR A 276 -18.67 -1.68 -12.78
N HIS A 277 -17.84 -1.09 -13.66
CA HIS A 277 -17.87 0.35 -13.91
C HIS A 277 -19.19 0.79 -14.53
N ASN A 278 -19.70 0.04 -15.51
CA ASN A 278 -21.01 0.32 -16.11
C ASN A 278 -22.13 0.19 -15.08
N LEU A 279 -22.04 -0.80 -14.17
CA LEU A 279 -22.99 -0.99 -13.07
C LEU A 279 -22.96 0.18 -12.08
N ILE A 280 -21.77 0.69 -11.71
CA ILE A 280 -21.63 1.90 -10.88
C ILE A 280 -22.30 3.09 -11.57
N GLY A 281 -21.99 3.33 -12.84
CA GLY A 281 -22.54 4.45 -13.61
C GLY A 281 -24.06 4.41 -13.69
N SER A 282 -24.62 3.24 -14.02
CA SER A 282 -26.06 3.03 -14.06
C SER A 282 -26.71 3.21 -12.69
N TYR A 283 -26.13 2.64 -11.62
CA TYR A 283 -26.63 2.78 -10.26
C TYR A 283 -26.66 4.24 -9.80
N ASN A 284 -25.54 4.96 -9.95
CA ASN A 284 -25.43 6.35 -9.52
C ASN A 284 -26.41 7.25 -10.24
N LYS A 285 -26.58 7.08 -11.57
CA LYS A 285 -27.54 7.83 -12.37
C LYS A 285 -28.98 7.62 -11.88
N HIS A 286 -29.42 6.36 -11.76
CA HIS A 286 -30.77 6.07 -11.30
C HIS A 286 -31.01 6.53 -9.86
N TYR A 287 -30.01 6.36 -8.99
CA TYR A 287 -30.08 6.81 -7.60
C TYR A 287 -30.22 8.34 -7.49
N SER A 288 -29.46 9.12 -8.29
CA SER A 288 -29.53 10.58 -8.27
C SER A 288 -30.88 11.13 -8.76
N TYR A 289 -31.56 10.41 -9.65
CA TYR A 289 -32.91 10.77 -10.12
C TYR A 289 -34.05 10.20 -9.26
N GLY A 290 -33.74 9.54 -8.14
CA GLY A 290 -34.76 8.97 -7.25
C GLY A 290 -35.50 7.77 -7.84
N CYS A 291 -34.94 7.10 -8.85
CA CYS A 291 -35.55 5.93 -9.47
C CYS A 291 -35.63 4.76 -8.47
N LYS A 292 -36.78 4.09 -8.43
CA LYS A 292 -36.99 2.90 -7.57
C LYS A 292 -36.48 1.61 -8.22
N ILE A 293 -36.35 1.62 -9.55
CA ILE A 293 -36.02 0.49 -10.40
C ILE A 293 -34.86 0.88 -11.31
N ILE A 294 -33.97 -0.07 -11.56
CA ILE A 294 -32.91 -0.02 -12.57
C ILE A 294 -33.21 -1.10 -13.60
N ILE A 295 -33.15 -0.71 -14.86
CA ILE A 295 -33.19 -1.64 -15.99
C ILE A 295 -31.77 -1.74 -16.54
N PHE A 296 -31.20 -2.94 -16.49
CA PHE A 296 -29.88 -3.18 -17.06
C PHE A 296 -29.98 -3.37 -18.56
N HIS A 297 -29.10 -2.71 -19.30
CA HIS A 297 -29.01 -2.92 -20.74
C HIS A 297 -28.37 -4.28 -21.02
N GLU A 298 -28.90 -5.03 -21.98
CA GLU A 298 -28.39 -6.38 -22.34
C GLU A 298 -26.90 -6.39 -22.67
N HIS A 299 -26.41 -5.41 -23.45
CA HIS A 299 -24.98 -5.21 -23.71
C HIS A 299 -24.08 -5.09 -22.47
N MET A 300 -24.63 -4.79 -21.28
CA MET A 300 -23.85 -4.82 -20.04
C MET A 300 -23.58 -6.25 -19.55
N THR A 301 -24.53 -7.17 -19.75
CA THR A 301 -24.47 -8.52 -19.19
C THR A 301 -24.01 -9.58 -20.20
N THR A 302 -24.32 -9.40 -21.50
CA THR A 302 -24.04 -10.38 -22.55
C THR A 302 -22.57 -10.82 -22.63
N PRO A 303 -21.56 -9.93 -22.57
CA PRO A 303 -20.16 -10.35 -22.70
C PRO A 303 -19.72 -11.31 -21.58
N LEU A 304 -20.21 -11.09 -20.36
CA LEU A 304 -19.90 -11.96 -19.21
C LEU A 304 -20.72 -13.26 -19.22
N GLN A 305 -21.96 -13.22 -19.68
CA GLN A 305 -22.79 -14.42 -19.82
C GLN A 305 -22.20 -15.41 -20.84
N GLN A 306 -21.55 -14.91 -21.90
CA GLN A 306 -20.84 -15.74 -22.88
C GLN A 306 -19.63 -16.46 -22.29
N ILE A 307 -19.01 -15.94 -21.23
CA ILE A 307 -17.91 -16.62 -20.52
C ILE A 307 -18.44 -17.86 -19.79
N THR A 308 -19.65 -17.75 -19.23
CA THR A 308 -20.27 -18.79 -18.41
C THR A 308 -21.02 -19.87 -19.20
N ALA A 309 -21.28 -19.60 -20.49
CA ALA A 309 -21.79 -20.58 -21.45
C ALA A 309 -20.71 -21.59 -21.84
#